data_AF-A0A834M2D1-F1
#
_entry.id   AF-A0A834M2D1-F1
#
_cell.length_a   1.000
_cell.length_b   1.000
_cell.length_c   1.000
_cell.angle_alpha   90.00
_cell.angle_beta   90.00
_cell.angle_gamma   90.00
#
_symmetry.space_group_name_H-M   'P 1'
#
loop_
_entity.id
_entity.type
_entity.pdbx_description
1 polymer ?
#
loop_
_entity_poly.entity_id
_entity_poly.type
_entity_poly.pdbx_seq_one_letter_code
_entity_poly.pdbx_strand_id
1 'polypeptide(L)'
;TFKDSSVFYKIQEYDKLIDSSYVTIKDWKQMASDIKDNYSQYDGFVILHGTDTLAYTASILSFMLDGLSKPVILTGAMVTYIIYNTFL
;
A
#
# COMPACT_ATOMS: atom_id res chain seq x y z
N THR A 1 -4.97 30.56 -4.32
CA THR A 1 -5.09 30.32 -2.86
C THR A 1 -4.56 28.95 -2.58
N PHE A 2 -3.34 28.83 -2.04
CA PHE A 2 -2.82 27.53 -1.58
C PHE A 2 -3.65 27.13 -0.37
N LYS A 3 -4.58 26.19 -0.59
CA LYS A 3 -5.34 25.57 0.47
C LYS A 3 -4.32 24.78 1.30
N ASP A 4 -4.31 24.98 2.61
CA ASP A 4 -3.55 24.14 3.53
C ASP A 4 -3.87 22.67 3.20
N SER A 5 -2.88 21.96 2.67
CA SER A 5 -2.97 20.59 2.17
C SER A 5 -2.28 19.64 3.14
N SER A 6 -2.54 19.84 4.45
CA SER A 6 -2.11 18.92 5.49
C SER A 6 -2.62 17.51 5.18
N VAL A 7 -1.70 16.55 5.09
CA VAL A 7 -2.01 15.14 4.79
C VAL A 7 -2.04 14.37 6.10
N PHE A 8 -3.21 13.83 6.44
CA PHE A 8 -3.37 12.89 7.55
C PHE A 8 -3.39 11.47 7.01
N TYR A 9 -2.73 10.55 7.70
CA TYR A 9 -2.66 9.14 7.31
C TYR A 9 -2.81 8.23 8.51
N LYS A 10 -3.26 7.00 8.26
CA LYS A 10 -3.31 5.91 9.23
C LYS A 10 -2.47 4.76 8.68
N ILE A 11 -1.62 4.19 9.53
CA ILE A 11 -0.87 2.97 9.18
C ILE A 11 -1.75 1.76 9.52
N GLN A 12 -1.91 0.86 8.56
CA GLN A 12 -2.42 -0.49 8.78
C GLN A 12 -1.29 -1.45 8.41
N GLU A 13 -0.74 -2.11 9.43
CA GLU A 13 0.31 -3.11 9.27
C GLU A 13 -0.29 -4.52 9.41
N TYR A 14 0.17 -5.46 8.60
CA TYR A 14 -0.21 -6.86 8.72
C TYR A 14 0.64 -7.56 9.77
N ASP A 15 0.03 -8.45 10.56
CA ASP A 15 0.72 -9.22 11.62
C ASP A 15 1.94 -9.99 11.10
N LYS A 16 1.90 -10.42 9.83
CA LYS A 16 2.99 -11.10 9.16
C LYS A 16 3.35 -10.37 7.87
N LEU A 17 4.55 -9.81 7.85
CA LEU A 17 5.14 -9.25 6.65
C LEU A 17 5.63 -10.36 5.71
N ILE A 18 5.48 -10.13 4.41
CA ILE A 18 5.78 -11.09 3.35
C ILE A 18 6.87 -10.50 2.46
N ASP A 19 7.88 -11.30 2.13
CA ASP A 19 8.84 -10.94 1.10
C ASP A 19 8.14 -10.97 -0.27
N SER A 20 8.35 -9.93 -1.08
CA SER A 20 7.61 -9.74 -2.33
C SER A 20 7.71 -10.92 -3.29
N SER A 21 8.81 -11.68 -3.25
CA SER A 21 8.97 -12.88 -4.10
C SER A 21 7.96 -14.00 -3.78
N TYR A 22 7.32 -13.97 -2.60
CA TYR A 22 6.33 -14.97 -2.16
C TYR A 22 4.87 -14.48 -2.21
N VAL A 23 4.60 -13.32 -2.81
CA VAL A 23 3.22 -12.80 -2.90
C VAL A 23 2.35 -13.73 -3.74
N THR A 24 1.19 -14.08 -3.20
CA THR A 24 0.23 -15.00 -3.82
C THR A 24 -1.10 -14.30 -4.15
N ILE A 25 -1.98 -15.04 -4.83
CA ILE A 25 -3.36 -14.62 -5.11
C ILE A 25 -4.13 -14.26 -3.83
N LYS A 26 -3.85 -14.94 -2.71
CA LYS A 26 -4.53 -14.63 -1.44
C LYS A 26 -4.13 -13.25 -0.93
N ASP A 27 -2.87 -12.89 -1.09
CA ASP A 27 -2.33 -11.61 -0.63
C ASP A 27 -2.88 -10.46 -1.47
N TRP A 28 -2.95 -10.62 -2.81
CA TRP A 28 -3.59 -9.61 -3.68
C TRP A 28 -5.07 -9.41 -3.35
N LYS A 29 -5.79 -10.50 -3.08
CA LYS A 29 -7.20 -10.44 -2.66
C LYS A 29 -7.35 -9.73 -1.32
N GLN A 30 -6.45 -9.96 -0.38
CA GLN A 30 -6.44 -9.26 0.90
C GLN A 30 -6.23 -7.75 0.70
N MET A 31 -5.20 -7.35 -0.05
CA MET A 31 -4.93 -5.94 -0.37
C MET A 31 -6.14 -5.26 -1.04
N ALA A 32 -6.77 -5.93 -2.01
CA ALA A 32 -7.94 -5.39 -2.70
C ALA A 32 -9.17 -5.28 -1.77
N SER A 33 -9.39 -6.26 -0.88
CA SER A 33 -10.46 -6.19 0.12
C SER A 33 -10.24 -5.03 1.08
N ASP A 34 -9.02 -4.87 1.60
CA ASP A 34 -8.69 -3.81 2.55
C ASP A 34 -8.94 -2.42 1.95
N ILE A 35 -8.57 -2.21 0.69
CA ILE A 35 -8.87 -0.97 -0.04
C ILE A 35 -10.37 -0.77 -0.16
N LYS A 36 -11.11 -1.81 -0.57
CA LYS A 36 -12.55 -1.75 -0.77
C LYS A 36 -13.30 -1.43 0.53
N ASP A 37 -12.94 -2.09 1.63
CA ASP A 37 -13.59 -1.95 2.93
C ASP A 37 -13.33 -0.56 3.55
N ASN A 38 -12.23 0.08 3.17
CA ASN A 38 -11.85 1.43 3.61
C ASN A 38 -12.13 2.52 2.56
N TYR A 39 -12.70 2.18 1.40
CA TYR A 39 -12.74 3.06 0.23
C TYR A 39 -13.49 4.38 0.47
N SER A 40 -14.53 4.37 1.30
CA SER A 40 -15.31 5.57 1.63
C SER A 40 -14.62 6.50 2.63
N GLN A 41 -13.68 5.98 3.43
CA GLN A 41 -13.11 6.68 4.58
C GLN A 41 -11.82 7.47 4.24
N TYR A 42 -11.12 7.10 3.17
CA TYR A 42 -9.85 7.71 2.78
C TYR A 42 -9.89 8.30 1.38
N ASP A 43 -9.09 9.33 1.12
CA ASP A 43 -8.99 9.97 -0.20
C ASP A 43 -8.00 9.28 -1.15
N GLY A 44 -7.22 8.34 -0.65
CA GLY A 44 -6.24 7.57 -1.42
C GLY A 44 -5.53 6.53 -0.56
N PHE A 45 -4.77 5.65 -1.21
CA PHE A 45 -4.11 4.53 -0.57
C PHE A 45 -2.64 4.46 -1.00
N VAL A 46 -1.77 4.11 -0.05
CA VAL A 46 -0.36 3.81 -0.31
C VAL A 46 -0.09 2.41 0.20
N ILE A 47 0.42 1.53 -0.68
CA ILE A 47 0.82 0.16 -0.35
C ILE A 47 2.34 0.11 -0.35
N LEU A 48 2.91 -0.22 0.82
CA LEU A 48 4.34 -0.56 0.93
C LEU A 48 4.54 -2.00 0.47
N HIS A 49 5.44 -2.21 -0.48
CA HIS A 49 5.67 -3.49 -1.11
C HIS A 49 7.15 -3.68 -1.46
N GLY A 50 7.67 -4.90 -1.37
CA GLY A 50 9.04 -5.22 -1.80
C GLY A 50 9.22 -5.05 -3.32
N THR A 51 10.45 -4.81 -3.78
CA THR A 51 10.69 -4.42 -5.19
C THR A 51 10.58 -5.57 -6.19
N ASP A 52 10.76 -6.82 -5.77
CA ASP A 52 10.93 -7.97 -6.68
C ASP A 52 9.71 -8.21 -7.55
N THR A 53 8.51 -8.02 -7.00
CA THR A 53 7.24 -8.25 -7.70
C THR A 53 6.32 -7.02 -7.69
N LEU A 54 6.85 -5.83 -7.36
CA LEU A 54 6.06 -4.59 -7.26
C LEU A 54 5.24 -4.30 -8.52
N ALA A 55 5.88 -4.32 -9.70
CA ALA A 55 5.21 -4.06 -10.97
C ALA A 55 4.16 -5.13 -11.32
N TYR A 56 4.42 -6.38 -10.95
CA TYR A 56 3.50 -7.48 -11.17
C TYR A 56 2.26 -7.36 -10.27
N THR A 57 2.46 -7.09 -8.97
CA THR A 57 1.38 -6.79 -8.02
C THR A 57 0.57 -5.57 -8.46
N ALA A 58 1.22 -4.49 -8.91
CA ALA A 58 0.53 -3.31 -9.45
C ALA A 58 -0.38 -3.66 -10.63
N SER A 59 0.12 -4.47 -11.56
CA SER A 59 -0.64 -4.92 -12.73
C SER A 59 -1.88 -5.72 -12.31
N ILE A 60 -1.73 -6.65 -11.39
CA ILE A 60 -2.86 -7.47 -10.90
C ILE A 60 -3.90 -6.62 -10.18
N LEU A 61 -3.47 -5.73 -9.29
CA LEU A 61 -4.39 -4.84 -8.58
C LEU A 61 -5.13 -3.90 -9.52
N SER A 62 -4.50 -3.47 -10.63
CA SER A 62 -5.17 -2.62 -11.63
C SER A 62 -6.38 -3.30 -12.28
N PHE A 63 -6.37 -4.63 -12.39
CA PHE A 63 -7.51 -5.42 -12.87
C PHE A 63 -8.50 -5.78 -11.76
N MET A 64 -8.04 -5.97 -10.52
CA MET A 64 -8.92 -6.30 -9.39
C MET A 64 -9.73 -5.09 -8.90
N LEU A 65 -9.16 -3.89 -8.99
CA LEU A 65 -9.74 -2.65 -8.51
C LEU A 65 -10.43 -1.90 -9.66
N ASP A 66 -11.60 -2.40 -10.05
CA ASP A 66 -12.41 -1.76 -11.09
C ASP A 66 -13.02 -0.43 -10.60
N GLY A 67 -13.16 0.55 -11.51
CA GLY A 67 -13.86 1.80 -11.25
C GLY A 67 -13.23 2.74 -10.23
N LEU A 68 -11.90 2.70 -10.03
CA LEU A 68 -11.20 3.58 -9.08
C LEU A 68 -11.39 5.07 -9.42
N SER A 69 -11.89 5.84 -8.46
CA SER A 69 -11.92 7.31 -8.48
C SER A 69 -10.88 7.96 -7.56
N LYS A 70 -10.19 7.14 -6.76
CA LYS A 70 -9.18 7.53 -5.77
C LYS A 70 -7.83 6.87 -6.09
N PRO A 71 -6.70 7.56 -5.90
CA PRO A 71 -5.38 7.00 -6.20
C PRO A 71 -5.02 5.83 -5.27
N VAL A 72 -4.43 4.79 -5.86
CA VAL A 72 -3.79 3.67 -5.15
C VAL A 72 -2.35 3.59 -5.63
N ILE A 73 -1.41 3.92 -4.74
CA ILE A 73 0.01 4.04 -5.05
C ILE A 73 0.76 2.87 -4.43
N LEU A 74 1.54 2.15 -5.23
CA LEU A 74 2.47 1.13 -4.74
C LEU A 74 3.87 1.72 -4.69
N THR A 75 4.59 1.49 -3.60
CA THR A 75 5.98 1.93 -3.45
C THR A 75 6.80 0.92 -2.67
N GLY A 76 8.10 0.95 -2.89
CA GLY A 76 9.08 0.07 -2.25
C GLY A 76 10.45 0.74 -2.21
N ALA A 77 11.39 0.11 -1.52
CA ALA A 77 12.76 0.59 -1.44
C ALA A 77 13.74 -0.57 -1.69
N MET A 78 14.82 -0.28 -2.42
CA MET A 78 15.95 -1.22 -2.57
C MET A 78 16.86 -1.24 -1.34
N VAL A 79 16.75 -0.22 -0.49
CA VAL A 79 17.51 -0.08 0.76
C VAL A 79 16.51 0.04 1.90
N THR A 80 16.65 -0.83 2.90
CA THR A 80 15.82 -0.81 4.10
C THR A 80 16.04 0.46 4.89
N TYR A 81 14.95 1.17 5.20
CA TYR A 81 15.00 2.23 6.20
C TYR A 81 14.94 1.60 7.59
N ILE A 82 16.08 1.50 8.26
CA ILE A 82 16.11 1.13 9.68
C ILE A 82 15.81 2.40 10.45
N ILE A 83 14.62 2.49 11.07
CA ILE A 83 14.41 3.47 12.12
C ILE A 83 15.23 2.99 13.32
N TYR A 84 16.37 3.64 13.58
CA TYR A 84 17.01 3.53 14.87
C TYR A 84 16.08 4.17 15.91
N ASN A 85 15.23 3.36 16.55
CA ASN A 85 14.69 3.74 17.84
C ASN A 85 15.79 3.57 18.88
N THR A 86 16.72 4.52 18.92
CA THR A 86 17.56 4.72 20.10
C THR A 86 17.00 5.93 20.81
N PHE A 87 16.26 5.66 21.90
CA PHE A 87 15.85 6.55 22.98
C PHE A 87 16.25 8.05 22.82
N LEU A 88 15.27 8.89 22.54
CA LEU A 88 15.01 10.16 23.26
C LEU A 88 13.50 10.42 23.30
#